data_AF-A0AAU7XKP4-F1
#
_entry.id   AF-A0AAU7XKP4-F1
#
_cell.length_a   1.000
_cell.length_b   1.000
_cell.length_c   1.000
_cell.angle_alpha   90.00
_cell.angle_beta   90.00
_cell.angle_gamma   90.00
#
_symmetry.space_group_name_H-M   'P 1'
#
loop_
_entity.id
_entity.type
_entity.pdbx_description
1 polymer ?
#
loop_
_entity_poly.entity_id
_entity_poly.type
_entity_poly.pdbx_seq_one_letter_code
_entity_poly.pdbx_strand_id
1 'polypeptide(L)'
;MKRNIFIVALEDKQKAMLETLRQSKELEIHGLLTVDTAVEAKKFSFNEVLESAREELASYPGTVDAIIAQWDFPTSVLVPILCKEYGIPSPSVTSVLKCEHKLWSRMEQQKVIPEVVPRFCGVDPFSETPFDQVTLNYPFWIKPVKAFSSHLGFKIENFEQFEAAIKEIRENINQLGDPFNEALEYADTPEEIKQLDGNACIAEEIISGVQGAPEGTMFQGEFRS
;
A
#
# COMPACT_ATOMS: atom_id res chain seq x y z
N MET A 1 26.19 19.37 -12.92
CA MET A 1 26.17 18.08 -12.19
C MET A 1 24.85 17.42 -12.51
N LYS A 2 24.83 16.12 -12.81
CA LYS A 2 23.58 15.39 -13.02
C LYS A 2 22.87 15.20 -11.67
N ARG A 3 21.54 15.08 -11.69
CA ARG A 3 20.75 14.75 -10.50
C ARG A 3 20.67 13.24 -10.36
N ASN A 4 20.97 12.72 -9.18
CA ASN A 4 20.96 11.30 -8.86
C ASN A 4 19.57 10.87 -8.42
N ILE A 5 18.92 10.06 -9.24
CA ILE A 5 17.55 9.60 -9.04
C ILE A 5 17.60 8.10 -8.75
N PHE A 6 17.13 7.70 -7.58
CA PHE A 6 17.05 6.30 -7.17
C PHE A 6 15.64 5.78 -7.40
N ILE A 7 15.53 4.60 -8.01
CA ILE A 7 14.23 3.98 -8.30
C ILE A 7 14.23 2.59 -7.67
N VAL A 8 13.26 2.36 -6.77
CA VAL A 8 13.17 1.09 -6.06
C VAL A 8 12.73 -0.01 -7.01
N ALA A 9 13.45 -1.14 -7.04
CA ALA A 9 13.16 -2.28 -7.91
C ALA A 9 13.05 -1.90 -9.39
N LEU A 10 14.04 -1.13 -9.88
CA LEU A 10 14.12 -0.69 -11.28
C LEU A 10 14.45 -1.86 -12.22
N GLU A 11 13.57 -2.13 -13.17
CA GLU A 11 13.81 -3.09 -14.24
C GLU A 11 14.59 -2.48 -15.42
N ASP A 12 15.36 -3.30 -16.13
CA ASP A 12 16.12 -2.87 -17.32
C ASP A 12 15.24 -2.22 -18.40
N LYS A 13 14.02 -2.73 -18.60
CA LYS A 13 13.07 -2.17 -19.57
C LYS A 13 12.62 -0.78 -19.17
N GLN A 14 12.33 -0.56 -17.89
CA GLN A 14 11.94 0.73 -17.34
C GLN A 14 13.11 1.72 -17.44
N LYS A 15 14.33 1.26 -17.13
CA LYS A 15 15.55 2.05 -17.29
C LYS A 15 15.74 2.52 -18.74
N ALA A 16 15.62 1.60 -19.70
CA ALA A 16 15.71 1.93 -21.12
C ALA A 16 14.65 2.98 -21.54
N MET A 17 13.43 2.91 -21.00
CA MET A 17 12.40 3.93 -21.25
C MET A 17 12.80 5.29 -20.67
N LEU A 18 13.32 5.34 -19.45
CA LEU A 18 13.76 6.58 -18.80
C LEU A 18 14.91 7.27 -19.53
N GLU A 19 15.79 6.49 -20.18
CA GLU A 19 16.88 7.02 -20.99
C GLU A 19 16.39 7.77 -22.24
N THR A 20 15.15 7.50 -22.70
CA THR A 20 14.51 8.22 -23.82
C THR A 20 13.95 9.59 -23.44
N LEU A 21 13.89 9.92 -22.15
CA LEU A 21 13.37 11.22 -21.69
C LEU A 21 14.21 12.37 -22.23
N ARG A 22 13.55 13.48 -22.57
CA ARG A 22 14.22 14.68 -23.09
C ARG A 22 15.31 15.21 -22.14
N GLN A 23 15.10 15.04 -20.84
CA GLN A 23 15.99 15.45 -19.75
C GLN A 23 17.02 14.39 -19.35
N SER A 24 17.12 13.24 -20.04
CA SER A 24 18.00 12.14 -19.64
C SER A 24 19.48 12.54 -19.51
N LYS A 25 19.91 13.60 -20.19
CA LYS A 25 21.27 14.17 -20.06
C LYS A 25 21.53 14.88 -18.72
N GLU A 26 20.48 15.31 -18.03
CA GLU A 26 20.52 16.00 -16.74
C GLU A 26 20.34 15.05 -15.56
N LEU A 27 19.96 13.79 -15.83
CA LEU A 27 19.63 12.78 -14.83
C LEU A 27 20.65 11.65 -14.84
N GLU A 28 20.91 11.10 -13.66
CA GLU A 28 21.62 9.86 -13.45
C GLU A 28 20.69 8.91 -12.70
N ILE A 29 20.27 7.83 -13.36
CA ILE A 29 19.28 6.90 -12.84
C ILE A 29 19.98 5.70 -12.23
N HIS A 30 19.71 5.47 -10.95
CA HIS A 30 20.21 4.37 -10.14
C HIS A 30 19.06 3.44 -9.77
N GLY A 31 19.32 2.13 -9.77
CA GLY A 31 18.44 1.19 -9.08
C GLY A 31 18.67 1.29 -7.57
N LEU A 32 17.63 1.01 -6.79
CA LEU A 32 17.69 0.84 -5.34
C LEU A 32 16.95 -0.46 -5.00
N LEU A 33 17.63 -1.44 -4.40
CA LEU A 33 17.12 -2.80 -4.24
C LEU A 33 16.74 -3.48 -5.57
N THR A 34 16.62 -4.81 -5.55
CA THR A 34 16.17 -5.58 -6.70
C THR A 34 14.67 -5.85 -6.64
N VAL A 35 14.08 -6.25 -7.78
CA VAL A 35 12.70 -6.74 -7.88
C VAL A 35 12.49 -7.95 -6.94
N ASP A 36 13.42 -8.90 -6.93
CA ASP A 36 13.38 -10.08 -6.05
C ASP A 36 13.28 -9.71 -4.57
N THR A 37 13.99 -8.66 -4.15
CA THR A 37 14.02 -8.23 -2.74
C THR A 37 12.81 -7.39 -2.37
N ALA A 38 12.42 -6.43 -3.20
CA ALA A 38 11.44 -5.41 -2.83
C ALA A 38 10.02 -5.66 -3.37
N VAL A 39 9.83 -6.61 -4.29
CA VAL A 39 8.52 -6.85 -4.94
C VAL A 39 8.13 -8.33 -4.91
N GLU A 40 9.01 -9.24 -5.33
CA GLU A 40 8.67 -10.65 -5.53
C GLU A 40 8.94 -11.56 -4.32
N ALA A 41 9.43 -10.98 -3.21
CA ALA A 41 9.70 -11.72 -1.99
C ALA A 41 8.41 -12.36 -1.44
N LYS A 42 8.35 -13.70 -1.43
CA LYS A 42 7.18 -14.46 -0.96
C LYS A 42 6.82 -14.18 0.51
N LYS A 43 7.84 -13.91 1.32
CA LYS A 43 7.76 -13.45 2.71
C LYS A 43 8.94 -12.53 2.93
N PHE A 44 8.70 -11.40 3.58
CA PHE A 44 9.72 -10.41 3.87
C PHE A 44 9.38 -9.68 5.16
N SER A 45 10.35 -9.04 5.79
CA SER A 45 10.12 -8.00 6.80
C SER A 45 10.23 -6.64 6.11
N PHE A 46 9.25 -5.77 6.33
CA PHE A 46 9.31 -4.40 5.82
C PHE A 46 10.50 -3.65 6.39
N ASN A 47 10.79 -3.83 7.69
CA ASN A 47 11.92 -3.22 8.37
C ASN A 47 13.25 -3.70 7.81
N GLU A 48 13.42 -5.00 7.54
CA GLU A 48 14.67 -5.51 6.92
C GLU A 48 14.88 -4.94 5.51
N VAL A 49 13.81 -4.84 4.71
CA VAL A 49 13.88 -4.24 3.37
C VAL A 49 14.20 -2.74 3.46
N LEU A 50 13.64 -2.04 4.45
CA LEU A 50 13.91 -0.62 4.70
C LEU A 50 15.36 -0.38 5.14
N GLU A 51 15.90 -1.19 6.06
CA GLU A 51 17.31 -1.13 6.45
C GLU A 51 18.23 -1.39 5.26
N SER A 52 17.91 -2.39 4.42
CA SER A 52 18.68 -2.68 3.21
C SER A 52 18.74 -1.46 2.27
N ALA A 53 17.61 -0.76 2.09
CA ALA A 53 17.56 0.45 1.29
C ALA A 53 18.37 1.60 1.91
N ARG A 54 18.33 1.75 3.25
CA ARG A 54 19.13 2.74 3.98
C ARG A 54 20.63 2.50 3.78
N GLU A 55 21.07 1.25 3.91
CA GLU A 55 22.47 0.86 3.72
C GLU A 55 22.95 1.15 2.29
N GLU A 56 22.16 0.77 1.29
CA GLU A 56 22.52 1.00 -0.12
C GLU A 56 22.65 2.50 -0.43
N LEU A 57 21.67 3.31 0.00
CA LEU A 57 21.72 4.77 -0.17
C LEU A 57 22.89 5.41 0.58
N ALA A 58 23.15 5.00 1.82
CA ALA A 58 24.26 5.54 2.63
C ALA A 58 25.64 5.19 2.06
N SER A 59 25.75 4.09 1.33
CA SER A 59 26.99 3.66 0.66
C SER A 59 27.30 4.45 -0.61
N TYR A 60 26.31 5.17 -1.17
CA TYR A 60 26.48 5.92 -2.39
C TYR A 60 27.36 7.17 -2.14
N PRO A 61 28.46 7.37 -2.89
CA PRO A 61 29.41 8.46 -2.63
C PRO A 61 28.91 9.85 -3.05
N GLY A 62 27.72 9.95 -3.65
CA GLY A 62 27.15 11.19 -4.18
C GLY A 62 25.91 11.67 -3.42
N THR A 63 25.17 12.57 -4.05
CA THR A 63 23.88 13.05 -3.53
C THR A 63 22.76 12.07 -3.84
N VAL A 64 21.72 12.07 -3.01
CA VAL A 64 20.43 11.41 -3.30
C VAL A 64 19.43 12.54 -3.57
N ASP A 65 19.17 12.83 -4.85
CA ASP A 65 18.37 14.01 -5.23
C ASP A 65 16.87 13.68 -5.38
N ALA A 66 16.54 12.41 -5.64
CA ALA A 66 15.17 11.90 -5.59
C ALA A 66 15.15 10.39 -5.37
N ILE A 67 14.05 9.90 -4.79
CA ILE A 67 13.75 8.48 -4.64
C ILE A 67 12.33 8.24 -5.17
N ILE A 68 12.14 7.23 -6.02
CA ILE A 68 10.87 6.97 -6.72
C ILE A 68 10.42 5.54 -6.45
N ALA A 69 9.14 5.39 -6.07
CA ALA A 69 8.44 4.12 -6.05
C ALA A 69 7.74 3.93 -7.40
N GLN A 70 7.92 2.76 -8.02
CA GLN A 70 7.19 2.38 -9.24
C GLN A 70 6.20 1.24 -9.01
N TRP A 71 6.36 0.52 -7.90
CA TRP A 71 5.51 -0.58 -7.50
C TRP A 71 4.63 -0.14 -6.33
N ASP A 72 3.61 -0.93 -6.02
CA ASP A 72 2.85 -0.74 -4.79
C ASP A 72 3.72 -1.12 -3.56
N PHE A 73 3.08 -1.29 -2.41
CA PHE A 73 3.73 -1.79 -1.19
C PHE A 73 4.62 -3.02 -1.48
N PRO A 74 5.81 -3.15 -0.83
CA PRO A 74 6.35 -2.25 0.20
C PRO A 74 6.92 -0.94 -0.32
N THR A 75 7.23 -0.84 -1.62
CA THR A 75 7.99 0.30 -2.18
C THR A 75 7.26 1.63 -2.04
N SER A 76 5.93 1.65 -2.19
CA SER A 76 5.10 2.84 -2.03
C SER A 76 5.21 3.48 -0.64
N VAL A 77 5.51 2.69 0.40
CA VAL A 77 5.68 3.15 1.79
C VAL A 77 7.15 3.34 2.17
N LEU A 78 8.06 2.53 1.61
CA LEU A 78 9.51 2.71 1.80
C LEU A 78 9.97 4.11 1.36
N VAL A 79 9.57 4.51 0.15
CA VAL A 79 10.03 5.76 -0.46
C VAL A 79 9.68 7.01 0.35
N PRO A 80 8.44 7.25 0.83
CA PRO A 80 8.15 8.43 1.66
C PRO A 80 8.89 8.43 3.01
N ILE A 81 9.25 7.27 3.57
CA ILE A 81 10.10 7.19 4.77
C ILE A 81 11.51 7.70 4.43
N LEU A 82 12.12 7.14 3.38
CA LEU A 82 13.46 7.52 2.93
C LEU A 82 13.50 8.99 2.49
N CYS A 83 12.51 9.45 1.72
CA CYS A 83 12.42 10.86 1.31
C CYS A 83 12.36 11.81 2.52
N LYS A 84 11.63 11.45 3.58
CA LYS A 84 11.60 12.24 4.82
C LYS A 84 12.99 12.31 5.49
N GLU A 85 13.73 11.19 5.51
CA GLU A 85 15.09 11.13 6.08
C GLU A 85 16.10 11.97 5.29
N TYR A 86 15.96 12.02 3.97
CA TYR A 86 16.83 12.79 3.07
C TYR A 86 16.34 14.24 2.80
N GLY A 87 15.20 14.65 3.38
CA GLY A 87 14.63 15.99 3.14
C GLY A 87 14.11 16.21 1.71
N ILE A 88 13.74 15.12 1.02
CA ILE A 88 13.23 15.12 -0.34
C ILE A 88 11.70 15.31 -0.30
N PRO A 89 11.12 16.21 -1.12
CA PRO A 89 9.66 16.34 -1.19
C PRO A 89 8.97 15.04 -1.62
N SER A 90 8.03 14.55 -0.80
CA SER A 90 7.22 13.37 -1.07
C SER A 90 5.86 13.48 -0.36
N PRO A 91 4.87 12.62 -0.68
CA PRO A 91 3.73 12.39 0.19
C PRO A 91 4.17 12.01 1.61
N SER A 92 3.34 12.27 2.61
CA SER A 92 3.61 11.79 3.96
C SER A 92 3.35 10.29 4.07
N VAL A 93 4.11 9.60 4.92
CA VAL A 93 3.93 8.15 5.20
C VAL A 93 2.48 7.85 5.60
N THR A 94 1.91 8.66 6.50
CA THR A 94 0.50 8.57 6.90
C THR A 94 -0.48 8.70 5.73
N SER A 95 -0.24 9.62 4.78
CA SER A 95 -1.13 9.78 3.63
C SER A 95 -1.11 8.57 2.70
N VAL A 96 0.06 7.96 2.51
CA VAL A 96 0.19 6.73 1.70
C VAL A 96 -0.49 5.57 2.40
N LEU A 97 -0.25 5.37 3.70
CA LEU A 97 -0.87 4.28 4.46
C LEU A 97 -2.40 4.40 4.55
N LYS A 98 -2.95 5.62 4.60
CA LYS A 98 -4.38 5.86 4.45
C LYS A 98 -4.93 5.30 3.13
N CYS A 99 -4.19 5.48 2.03
CA CYS A 99 -4.58 4.97 0.72
C CYS A 99 -4.41 3.44 0.60
N GLU A 100 -3.35 2.90 1.19
CA GLU A 100 -2.99 1.47 1.12
C GLU A 100 -3.89 0.60 2.02
N HIS A 101 -4.28 1.10 3.19
CA HIS A 101 -5.15 0.40 4.13
C HIS A 101 -6.62 0.59 3.75
N LYS A 102 -7.25 -0.43 3.15
CA LYS A 102 -8.62 -0.31 2.59
C LYS A 102 -9.66 0.23 3.58
N LEU A 103 -9.64 -0.24 4.84
CA LEU A 103 -10.54 0.27 5.89
C LEU A 103 -10.27 1.74 6.21
N TRP A 104 -9.02 2.13 6.43
CA TRP A 104 -8.67 3.52 6.68
C TRP A 104 -9.04 4.42 5.49
N SER A 105 -8.78 3.98 4.26
CA SER A 105 -9.19 4.66 3.04
C SER A 105 -10.70 4.93 3.01
N ARG A 106 -11.52 3.93 3.37
CA ARG A 106 -12.98 4.08 3.48
C ARG A 106 -13.41 5.02 4.58
N MET A 107 -12.77 4.98 5.75
CA MET A 107 -13.03 5.92 6.84
C MET A 107 -12.73 7.37 6.42
N GLU A 108 -11.65 7.62 5.68
CA GLU A 108 -11.31 8.95 5.19
C GLU A 108 -12.27 9.41 4.08
N GLN A 109 -12.67 8.52 3.16
CA GLN A 109 -13.69 8.81 2.14
C GLN A 109 -15.04 9.17 2.77
N GLN A 110 -15.46 8.41 3.79
CA GLN A 110 -16.74 8.64 4.48
C GLN A 110 -16.79 9.99 5.20
N LYS A 111 -15.65 10.53 5.65
CA LYS A 111 -15.58 11.88 6.24
C LYS A 111 -15.85 13.00 5.23
N VAL A 112 -15.60 12.75 3.95
CA VAL A 112 -15.58 13.79 2.91
C VAL A 112 -16.78 13.68 1.96
N ILE A 113 -17.15 12.47 1.55
CA ILE A 113 -18.21 12.18 0.55
C ILE A 113 -19.08 10.98 0.97
N PRO A 114 -19.71 11.00 2.15
CA PRO A 114 -20.44 9.85 2.71
C PRO A 114 -21.57 9.31 1.82
N GLU A 115 -22.14 10.14 0.95
CA GLU A 115 -23.28 9.82 0.08
C GLU A 115 -22.96 8.84 -1.06
N VAL A 116 -21.67 8.65 -1.40
CA VAL A 116 -21.23 7.71 -2.45
C VAL A 116 -20.31 6.61 -1.92
N VAL A 117 -20.03 6.56 -0.62
CA VAL A 117 -19.23 5.50 -0.01
C VAL A 117 -20.15 4.33 0.38
N PRO A 118 -19.90 3.10 -0.10
CA PRO A 118 -20.70 1.94 0.28
C PRO A 118 -20.64 1.71 1.79
N ARG A 119 -21.64 1.06 2.39
CA ARG A 119 -21.49 0.64 3.80
C ARG A 119 -20.34 -0.36 3.92
N PHE A 120 -19.57 -0.23 4.99
CA PHE A 120 -18.44 -1.08 5.29
C PHE A 120 -18.26 -1.28 6.79
N CYS A 121 -17.57 -2.35 7.19
CA CYS A 121 -17.10 -2.54 8.55
C CYS A 121 -15.76 -3.27 8.57
N GLY A 122 -14.98 -3.04 9.64
CA GLY A 122 -13.80 -3.83 9.95
C GLY A 122 -14.21 -5.18 10.53
N VAL A 123 -13.44 -6.22 10.22
CA VAL A 123 -13.62 -7.56 10.77
C VAL A 123 -12.25 -8.07 11.17
N ASP A 124 -12.07 -8.36 12.46
CA ASP A 124 -10.93 -9.17 12.92
C ASP A 124 -11.21 -10.65 12.59
N PRO A 125 -10.50 -11.24 11.61
CA PRO A 125 -10.72 -12.62 11.24
C PRO A 125 -10.30 -13.58 12.36
N PHE A 126 -9.45 -13.20 13.32
CA PHE A 126 -8.95 -14.07 14.39
C PHE A 126 -9.78 -14.03 15.68
N SER A 127 -10.76 -13.13 15.78
CA SER A 127 -11.73 -13.11 16.88
C SER A 127 -12.49 -14.44 17.03
N GLU A 128 -13.04 -14.68 18.22
CA GLU A 128 -13.84 -15.88 18.52
C GLU A 128 -15.09 -15.96 17.64
N THR A 129 -15.75 -14.83 17.38
CA THR A 129 -16.95 -14.73 16.55
C THR A 129 -16.82 -13.64 15.46
N PRO A 130 -16.05 -13.88 14.38
CA PRO A 130 -15.80 -12.86 13.35
C PRO A 130 -17.08 -12.36 12.66
N PHE A 131 -18.09 -13.23 12.55
CA PHE A 131 -19.35 -12.87 11.90
C PHE A 131 -20.16 -11.85 12.71
N ASP A 132 -20.04 -11.82 14.04
CA ASP A 132 -20.77 -10.86 14.89
C ASP A 132 -20.32 -9.41 14.67
N GLN A 133 -19.15 -9.22 14.06
CA GLN A 133 -18.62 -7.91 13.67
C GLN A 133 -19.19 -7.43 12.33
N VAL A 134 -19.82 -8.31 11.54
CA VAL A 134 -20.38 -7.96 10.23
C VAL A 134 -21.70 -7.22 10.40
N THR A 135 -21.73 -5.98 9.93
CA THR A 135 -22.93 -5.10 10.02
C THR A 135 -23.72 -5.01 8.71
N LEU A 136 -23.35 -5.83 7.71
CA LEU A 136 -23.88 -5.80 6.36
C LEU A 136 -24.86 -6.95 6.10
N ASN A 137 -25.85 -6.69 5.24
CA ASN A 137 -26.70 -7.75 4.70
C ASN A 137 -25.98 -8.46 3.56
N TYR A 138 -26.34 -9.72 3.31
CA TYR A 138 -25.91 -10.41 2.10
C TYR A 138 -26.52 -9.77 0.83
N PRO A 139 -25.82 -9.82 -0.32
CA PRO A 139 -24.42 -10.22 -0.45
C PRO A 139 -23.45 -9.07 -0.14
N PHE A 140 -22.24 -9.39 0.35
CA PHE A 140 -21.16 -8.43 0.58
C PHE A 140 -19.80 -9.00 0.15
N TRP A 141 -18.78 -8.15 0.00
CA TRP A 141 -17.39 -8.56 -0.18
C TRP A 141 -16.67 -8.60 1.16
N ILE A 142 -15.83 -9.60 1.41
CA ILE A 142 -14.82 -9.57 2.47
C ILE A 142 -13.43 -9.74 1.85
N LYS A 143 -12.46 -8.96 2.34
CA LYS A 143 -11.06 -9.01 1.88
C LYS A 143 -10.10 -8.46 2.93
N PRO A 144 -8.81 -8.85 2.94
CA PRO A 144 -7.81 -8.23 3.78
C PRO A 144 -7.70 -6.72 3.55
N VAL A 145 -7.42 -5.98 4.63
CA VAL A 145 -7.20 -4.53 4.55
C VAL A 145 -6.01 -4.20 3.66
N LYS A 146 -4.99 -5.07 3.60
CA LYS A 146 -3.89 -5.00 2.65
C LYS A 146 -3.75 -6.31 1.85
N ALA A 147 -3.73 -6.18 0.52
CA ALA A 147 -3.62 -7.29 -0.44
C ALA A 147 -3.24 -6.73 -1.83
N PHE A 148 -2.76 -7.60 -2.73
CA PHE A 148 -2.57 -7.29 -4.16
C PHE A 148 -3.43 -8.18 -5.03
N SER A 149 -3.72 -7.75 -6.27
CA SER A 149 -4.37 -8.56 -7.32
C SER A 149 -5.66 -9.26 -6.89
N SER A 150 -6.43 -8.63 -5.98
CA SER A 150 -7.65 -9.21 -5.38
C SER A 150 -7.45 -10.52 -4.61
N HIS A 151 -6.21 -10.84 -4.20
CA HIS A 151 -5.92 -12.00 -3.37
C HIS A 151 -6.74 -11.97 -2.08
N LEU A 152 -7.34 -13.11 -1.72
CA LEU A 152 -8.23 -13.30 -0.56
C LEU A 152 -9.49 -12.40 -0.56
N GLY A 153 -9.97 -11.99 -1.75
CA GLY A 153 -11.26 -11.32 -1.89
C GLY A 153 -12.40 -12.31 -2.17
N PHE A 154 -13.41 -12.34 -1.32
CA PHE A 154 -14.53 -13.28 -1.43
C PHE A 154 -15.88 -12.55 -1.44
N LYS A 155 -16.75 -12.93 -2.38
CA LYS A 155 -18.16 -12.52 -2.36
C LYS A 155 -18.90 -13.49 -1.45
N ILE A 156 -19.58 -12.95 -0.45
CA ILE A 156 -20.30 -13.71 0.57
C ILE A 156 -21.80 -13.51 0.35
N GLU A 157 -22.50 -14.60 0.10
CA GLU A 157 -23.94 -14.67 -0.13
C GLU A 157 -24.68 -15.41 1.00
N ASN A 158 -23.96 -16.12 1.85
CA ASN A 158 -24.48 -16.84 3.02
C ASN A 158 -23.38 -17.12 4.06
N PHE A 159 -23.76 -17.69 5.20
CA PHE A 159 -22.85 -17.96 6.32
C PHE A 159 -21.80 -19.03 6.01
N GLU A 160 -22.17 -20.08 5.28
CA GLU A 160 -21.23 -21.16 4.90
C GLU A 160 -20.07 -20.62 4.05
N GLN A 161 -20.37 -19.70 3.12
CA GLN A 161 -19.35 -19.00 2.33
C GLN A 161 -18.47 -18.09 3.21
N PHE A 162 -19.05 -17.44 4.22
CA PHE A 162 -18.29 -16.62 5.17
C PHE A 162 -17.29 -17.46 5.96
N GLU A 163 -17.72 -18.59 6.52
CA GLU A 163 -16.83 -19.47 7.28
C GLU A 163 -15.68 -20.02 6.43
N ALA A 164 -15.98 -20.41 5.19
CA ALA A 164 -14.96 -20.86 4.25
C ALA A 164 -13.94 -19.75 3.93
N ALA A 165 -14.41 -18.53 3.66
CA ALA A 165 -13.56 -17.38 3.38
C ALA A 165 -12.66 -17.02 4.58
N ILE A 166 -13.22 -16.96 5.80
CA ILE A 166 -12.45 -16.66 7.01
C ILE A 166 -11.35 -17.70 7.25
N LYS A 167 -11.63 -18.99 7.00
CA LYS A 167 -10.61 -20.04 7.11
C LYS A 167 -9.45 -19.78 6.14
N GLU A 168 -9.74 -19.51 4.88
CA GLU A 168 -8.69 -19.24 3.86
C GLU A 168 -7.90 -17.96 4.16
N ILE A 169 -8.59 -16.92 4.66
CA ILE A 169 -7.97 -15.67 5.11
C ILE A 169 -6.98 -15.93 6.24
N ARG A 170 -7.40 -16.64 7.30
CA ARG A 170 -6.54 -16.93 8.47
C ARG A 170 -5.27 -17.67 8.09
N GLU A 171 -5.31 -18.53 7.06
CA GLU A 171 -4.16 -19.31 6.62
C GLU A 171 -3.12 -18.46 5.86
N ASN A 172 -3.51 -17.31 5.29
CA ASN A 172 -2.69 -16.60 4.30
C ASN A 172 -2.48 -15.11 4.58
N ILE A 173 -3.32 -14.46 5.40
CA ILE A 173 -3.31 -13.00 5.57
C ILE A 173 -1.98 -12.45 6.10
N ASN A 174 -1.31 -13.19 6.99
CA ASN A 174 -0.04 -12.80 7.61
C ASN A 174 1.11 -12.61 6.60
N GLN A 175 1.01 -13.21 5.41
CA GLN A 175 2.05 -13.05 4.37
C GLN A 175 2.27 -11.59 3.99
N LEU A 176 1.21 -10.77 4.07
CA LEU A 176 1.28 -9.35 3.78
C LEU A 176 0.83 -8.46 4.95
N GLY A 177 -0.02 -8.96 5.83
CA GLY A 177 -0.47 -8.22 7.00
C GLY A 177 0.66 -7.97 8.02
N ASP A 178 1.54 -8.93 8.26
CA ASP A 178 2.65 -8.75 9.22
C ASP A 178 3.68 -7.71 8.73
N PRO A 179 4.16 -7.73 7.46
CA PRO A 179 5.01 -6.65 6.96
C PRO A 179 4.29 -5.30 6.93
N PHE A 180 2.97 -5.31 6.71
CA PHE A 180 2.18 -4.07 6.72
C PHE A 180 2.06 -3.51 8.14
N ASN A 181 2.00 -4.35 9.18
CA ASN A 181 2.06 -3.92 10.58
C ASN A 181 3.36 -3.19 10.90
N GLU A 182 4.50 -3.73 10.47
CA GLU A 182 5.78 -3.03 10.61
C GLU A 182 5.76 -1.64 9.93
N ALA A 183 5.11 -1.52 8.78
CA ALA A 183 4.96 -0.25 8.09
C ALA A 183 4.03 0.74 8.82
N LEU A 184 2.96 0.24 9.47
CA LEU A 184 2.01 1.06 10.23
C LEU A 184 2.66 1.75 11.44
N GLU A 185 3.74 1.20 11.99
CA GLU A 185 4.53 1.83 13.08
C GLU A 185 5.19 3.16 12.67
N TYR A 186 5.34 3.43 11.37
CA TYR A 186 5.90 4.68 10.85
C TYR A 186 4.86 5.79 10.66
N ALA A 187 3.61 5.57 11.07
CA ALA A 187 2.54 6.55 10.96
C ALA A 187 1.74 6.75 12.25
N ASP A 188 1.21 7.97 12.40
CA ASP A 188 0.22 8.30 13.42
C ASP A 188 -1.13 7.65 13.09
N THR A 189 -1.25 6.38 13.48
CA THR A 189 -2.39 5.53 13.16
C THR A 189 -3.51 5.72 14.21
N PRO A 190 -4.78 5.95 13.80
CA PRO A 190 -5.93 6.01 14.70
C PRO A 190 -6.11 4.72 15.50
N GLU A 191 -6.70 4.85 16.69
CA GLU A 191 -6.88 3.72 17.61
C GLU A 191 -7.71 2.58 16.98
N GLU A 192 -8.75 2.94 16.21
CA GLU A 192 -9.59 1.97 15.51
C GLU A 192 -8.83 1.15 14.46
N ILE A 193 -7.80 1.74 13.85
CA ILE A 193 -6.92 1.02 12.90
C ILE A 193 -5.87 0.21 13.67
N LYS A 194 -5.32 0.75 14.76
CA LYS A 194 -4.34 0.03 15.60
C LYS A 194 -4.90 -1.26 16.20
N GLN A 195 -6.17 -1.23 16.61
CA GLN A 195 -6.84 -2.39 17.21
C GLN A 195 -7.06 -3.55 16.23
N LEU A 196 -7.29 -3.23 14.97
CA LEU A 196 -7.55 -4.21 13.91
C LEU A 196 -6.27 -4.65 13.20
N ASP A 197 -5.28 -3.77 13.12
CA ASP A 197 -3.99 -3.99 12.48
C ASP A 197 -4.08 -4.40 10.98
N GLY A 198 -2.94 -4.68 10.36
CA GLY A 198 -2.78 -5.07 8.95
C GLY A 198 -3.30 -6.46 8.59
N ASN A 199 -3.59 -7.29 9.58
CA ASN A 199 -4.20 -8.61 9.47
C ASN A 199 -5.73 -8.59 9.62
N ALA A 200 -6.35 -7.41 9.67
CA ALA A 200 -7.80 -7.30 9.59
C ALA A 200 -8.36 -7.48 8.18
N CYS A 201 -9.67 -7.67 8.14
CA CYS A 201 -10.47 -7.60 6.93
C CYS A 201 -11.35 -6.35 6.92
N ILE A 202 -11.74 -5.97 5.71
CA ILE A 202 -12.86 -5.07 5.47
C ILE A 202 -13.99 -5.86 4.82
N ALA A 203 -15.20 -5.74 5.35
CA ALA A 203 -16.42 -6.14 4.68
C ALA A 203 -17.08 -4.91 4.03
N GLU A 204 -17.52 -5.02 2.77
CA GLU A 204 -18.10 -3.90 2.01
C GLU A 204 -19.31 -4.33 1.18
N GLU A 205 -20.29 -3.43 1.00
CA GLU A 205 -21.38 -3.65 0.06
C GLU A 205 -20.91 -3.78 -1.39
N ILE A 206 -21.71 -4.48 -2.19
CA ILE A 206 -21.48 -4.56 -3.64
C ILE A 206 -21.90 -3.26 -4.30
N ILE A 207 -20.96 -2.62 -4.97
CA ILE A 207 -21.22 -1.46 -5.85
C ILE A 207 -21.41 -1.97 -7.28
N SER A 208 -22.33 -1.34 -8.02
CA SER A 208 -22.53 -1.57 -9.46
C SER A 208 -22.42 -0.25 -10.22
N GLY A 209 -22.01 -0.31 -11.48
CA GLY A 209 -21.84 0.88 -12.32
C GLY A 209 -20.71 0.73 -13.33
N VAL A 210 -20.25 1.86 -13.85
CA VAL A 210 -19.09 1.94 -14.76
C VAL A 210 -17.84 2.15 -13.93
N GLN A 211 -16.80 1.37 -14.20
CA GLN A 211 -15.48 1.53 -13.58
C GLN A 211 -14.61 2.47 -14.42
N GLY A 212 -13.92 3.39 -13.75
CA GLY A 212 -12.95 4.29 -14.36
C GLY A 212 -11.74 4.48 -13.44
N ALA A 213 -10.58 4.73 -14.04
CA ALA A 213 -9.32 5.00 -13.35
C ALA A 213 -8.84 6.42 -13.73
N PRO A 214 -9.28 7.46 -12.99
CA PRO A 214 -8.76 8.81 -13.23
C PRO A 214 -7.29 8.87 -12.83
N GLU A 215 -6.47 9.49 -13.68
CA GLU A 215 -5.06 9.73 -13.43
C GLU A 215 -4.82 11.21 -13.15
N GLY A 216 -3.83 11.51 -12.32
CA GLY A 216 -3.46 12.89 -11.99
C GLY A 216 -2.24 12.97 -11.09
N THR A 217 -1.76 14.18 -10.86
CA THR A 217 -0.58 14.48 -10.04
C THR A 217 -0.91 15.49 -8.95
N MET A 218 -0.22 15.39 -7.82
CA MET A 218 -0.29 16.34 -6.72
C MET A 218 1.09 16.98 -6.52
N PHE A 219 1.18 18.29 -6.55
CA PHE A 219 2.41 19.02 -6.23
C PHE A 219 2.10 20.26 -5.40
N GLN A 220 2.72 20.37 -4.22
CA GLN A 220 2.53 21.50 -3.30
C GLN A 220 1.05 21.82 -3.00
N GLY A 221 0.22 20.78 -2.89
CA GLY A 221 -1.22 20.92 -2.62
C GLY A 221 -2.08 21.21 -3.86
N GLU A 222 -1.50 21.34 -5.05
CA GLU A 222 -2.24 21.50 -6.31
C GLU A 222 -2.45 20.15 -7.00
N PHE A 223 -3.71 19.82 -7.31
CA PHE A 223 -4.08 18.69 -8.15
C PHE A 223 -4.07 19.06 -9.64
N ARG A 224 -3.52 18.18 -10.48
CA ARG A 224 -3.52 18.31 -11.94
C ARG A 224 -3.91 16.97 -12.58
N SER A 225 -5.05 16.95 -13.26
CA SER A 225 -5.54 15.84 -14.10
C SER A 225 -5.15 16.01 -15.55
#